data_AF-A0A524K722-F1
#
_entry.id   AF-A0A524K722-F1
#
_cell.length_a   1.000
_cell.length_b   1.000
_cell.length_c   1.000
_cell.angle_alpha   90.00
_cell.angle_beta   90.00
_cell.angle_gamma   90.00
#
_symmetry.space_group_name_H-M   'P 1'
#
loop_
_entity.id
_entity.type
_entity.pdbx_description
1 polymer ?
#
loop_
_entity_poly.entity_id
_entity_poly.type
_entity_poly.pdbx_seq_one_letter_code
_entity_poly.pdbx_strand_id
1 'polypeptide(L)'
;MTIDPDWQILEGNFHGDERDDDPATLRSATFPAPESLFTLSNGYIGIRGAPEEGAPETGSPVAGSPECGTYINGYFERTPIVYGEEAFGFARWHETIVSVPDGTGFRLFLDGVPLGCVGCTVSAGRRLDLRKGLLERRAVWNTPDGKAVELRSERFVSLARPNVAALRLTFTVRGNASVRLESFLDTSTANAGAHDDPRVGAKFSGAPFGVLSSRQAGALSSATIRTRTSCLALACAIQSEAHLIRQPDRSQPQALSPESQALSPAQSNEYPAPA
;
A
#
# COMPACT_ATOMS: atom_id res chain seq x y z
N MET A 1 12.48 15.30 4.47
CA MET A 1 11.39 14.91 5.38
C MET A 1 11.11 16.10 6.29
N THR A 2 9.84 16.45 6.45
CA THR A 2 9.40 17.58 7.29
C THR A 2 8.19 17.17 8.11
N ILE A 3 8.04 17.80 9.28
CA ILE A 3 6.81 17.76 10.06
C ILE A 3 6.12 19.10 9.84
N ASP A 4 4.92 19.08 9.26
CA ASP A 4 4.09 20.27 9.05
C ASP A 4 3.27 20.59 10.32
N PRO A 5 2.98 21.88 10.61
CA PRO A 5 2.05 22.33 11.66
C PRO A 5 0.74 21.52 11.79
N ASP A 6 0.26 20.93 10.70
CA ASP A 6 -0.97 20.14 10.65
C ASP A 6 -0.81 18.68 11.09
N TRP A 7 0.31 18.34 11.76
CA TRP A 7 0.60 16.98 12.27
C TRP A 7 0.80 15.96 11.17
N GLN A 8 1.51 16.37 10.12
CA GLN A 8 1.80 15.54 8.97
C GLN A 8 3.30 15.32 8.84
N ILE A 9 3.70 14.08 8.63
CA ILE A 9 5.06 13.73 8.22
C ILE A 9 5.06 13.60 6.70
N LEU A 10 5.91 14.37 6.03
CA LEU A 10 5.99 14.42 4.57
C LEU A 10 7.35 13.92 4.06
N GLU A 11 7.32 13.13 2.99
CA GLU A 11 8.49 12.79 2.19
C GLU A 11 8.19 12.83 0.70
N GLY A 12 9.18 13.29 -0.08
CA GLY A 12 9.09 13.45 -1.53
C GLY A 12 8.23 14.65 -1.92
N ASN A 13 7.83 14.71 -3.18
CA ASN A 13 7.00 15.77 -3.73
C ASN A 13 5.51 15.52 -3.43
N PHE A 14 5.15 15.35 -2.17
CA PHE A 14 3.75 15.25 -1.77
C PHE A 14 3.18 16.67 -1.59
N HIS A 15 2.69 17.28 -2.67
CA HIS A 15 1.88 18.50 -2.60
C HIS A 15 0.41 18.11 -2.51
N GLY A 16 -0.26 18.57 -1.44
CA GLY A 16 -1.63 18.18 -1.11
C GLY A 16 -2.72 18.74 -2.01
N ASP A 17 -2.38 19.39 -3.13
CA ASP A 17 -3.35 20.07 -4.01
C ASP A 17 -3.26 19.51 -5.44
N GLU A 18 -4.41 19.12 -5.99
CA GLU A 18 -4.56 18.46 -7.30
C GLU A 18 -4.11 19.32 -8.50
N ARG A 19 -3.61 20.55 -8.28
CA ARG A 19 -3.53 21.59 -9.31
C ARG A 19 -2.14 21.97 -9.83
N ASP A 20 -1.04 21.53 -9.22
CA ASP A 20 0.27 22.14 -9.54
C ASP A 20 1.43 21.18 -9.80
N ASP A 21 1.16 19.89 -10.06
CA ASP A 21 2.21 18.94 -10.42
C ASP A 21 2.29 18.76 -11.94
N ASP A 22 3.12 19.59 -12.57
CA ASP A 22 3.63 19.31 -13.91
C ASP A 22 4.45 18.00 -13.87
N PRO A 23 4.08 16.96 -14.64
CA PRO A 23 4.85 15.73 -14.69
C PRO A 23 6.32 15.92 -15.13
N ALA A 24 6.67 17.06 -15.72
CA ALA A 24 8.04 17.42 -16.09
C ALA A 24 8.92 17.95 -14.93
N THR A 25 8.36 18.34 -13.79
CA THR A 25 9.13 18.82 -12.61
C THR A 25 9.45 17.71 -11.61
N LEU A 26 9.00 16.50 -11.90
CA LEU A 26 9.16 15.31 -11.07
C LEU A 26 10.58 14.73 -11.19
N ARG A 27 11.34 14.74 -10.08
CA ARG A 27 12.67 14.13 -9.99
C ARG A 27 12.58 12.70 -9.45
N SER A 28 13.52 11.85 -9.89
CA SER A 28 13.74 10.47 -9.44
C SER A 28 13.50 10.31 -7.94
N ALA A 29 12.44 9.58 -7.59
CA ALA A 29 12.02 9.40 -6.21
C ALA A 29 12.77 8.21 -5.59
N THR A 30 13.96 8.48 -5.06
CA THR A 30 14.48 7.64 -3.98
C THR A 30 13.73 8.04 -2.71
N PHE A 31 13.28 7.09 -1.90
CA PHE A 31 12.76 7.35 -0.55
C PHE A 31 13.93 7.33 0.45
N PRO A 32 14.52 8.48 0.81
CA PRO A 32 15.68 8.50 1.69
C PRO A 32 15.36 8.07 3.12
N ALA A 33 14.11 8.22 3.57
CA ALA A 33 13.70 7.84 4.91
C ALA A 33 13.29 6.36 4.94
N PRO A 34 13.61 5.64 6.02
CA PRO A 34 13.21 4.25 6.14
C PRO A 34 11.68 4.12 6.22
N GLU A 35 11.16 3.05 5.65
CA GLU A 35 9.83 2.49 5.85
C GLU A 35 9.41 2.43 7.33
N SER A 36 10.36 2.24 8.26
CA SER A 36 10.12 2.24 9.70
C SER A 36 9.40 3.51 10.17
N LEU A 37 9.71 4.68 9.61
CA LEU A 37 9.13 5.97 10.05
C LEU A 37 7.65 6.14 9.69
N PHE A 38 7.18 5.40 8.68
CA PHE A 38 5.81 5.46 8.20
C PHE A 38 5.03 4.19 8.59
N THR A 39 5.52 3.48 9.62
CA THR A 39 4.86 2.29 10.17
C THR A 39 3.52 2.68 10.80
N LEU A 40 2.50 1.87 10.53
CA LEU A 40 1.19 1.98 11.14
C LEU A 40 0.99 0.84 12.13
N SER A 41 0.44 1.12 13.30
CA SER A 41 0.14 0.09 14.28
C SER A 41 -1.00 0.49 15.21
N ASN A 42 -1.73 -0.52 15.71
CA ASN A 42 -2.71 -0.39 16.77
C ASN A 42 -2.30 -1.16 18.06
N GLY A 43 -1.04 -1.57 18.17
CA GLY A 43 -0.53 -2.41 19.26
C GLY A 43 -0.79 -3.92 19.10
N TYR A 44 -1.66 -4.32 18.18
CA TYR A 44 -1.86 -5.72 17.79
C TYR A 44 -1.26 -6.02 16.42
N ILE A 45 -1.69 -5.31 15.37
CA ILE A 45 -1.09 -5.33 14.04
C ILE A 45 -0.06 -4.21 13.94
N GLY A 46 1.10 -4.49 13.33
CA GLY A 46 2.05 -3.50 12.86
C GLY A 46 2.37 -3.73 11.39
N ILE A 47 2.31 -2.68 10.56
CA ILE A 47 2.59 -2.74 9.12
C ILE A 47 3.63 -1.68 8.79
N ARG A 48 4.80 -2.09 8.27
CA ARG A 48 5.87 -1.18 7.85
C ARG A 48 5.39 -0.24 6.74
N GLY A 49 5.91 0.98 6.70
CA GLY A 49 5.57 2.00 5.70
C GLY A 49 6.18 1.78 4.31
N ALA A 50 6.27 0.52 3.87
CA ALA A 50 6.83 0.13 2.58
C ALA A 50 5.85 0.41 1.42
N PRO A 51 6.37 0.69 0.21
CA PRO A 51 5.55 0.80 -1.01
C PRO A 51 4.73 -0.46 -1.30
N GLU A 52 3.46 -0.31 -1.66
CA GLU A 52 2.59 -1.43 -2.02
C GLU A 52 2.95 -2.08 -3.37
N GLU A 53 3.62 -1.32 -4.25
CA GLU A 53 4.11 -1.76 -5.55
C GLU A 53 5.49 -2.44 -5.50
N GLY A 54 6.08 -2.58 -4.31
CA GLY A 54 7.49 -2.97 -4.12
C GLY A 54 8.47 -1.81 -4.34
N ALA A 55 9.77 -2.08 -4.23
CA ALA A 55 10.83 -1.09 -4.45
C ALA A 55 11.65 -1.46 -5.70
N PRO A 56 11.12 -1.20 -6.91
CA PRO A 56 11.83 -1.50 -8.16
C PRO A 56 13.17 -0.77 -8.28
N GLU A 57 13.31 0.40 -7.64
CA GLU A 57 14.56 1.17 -7.59
C GLU A 57 15.69 0.44 -6.84
N THR A 58 15.37 -0.41 -5.86
CA THR A 58 16.34 -1.27 -5.16
C THR A 58 16.42 -2.67 -5.78
N GLY A 59 15.64 -2.94 -6.84
CA GLY A 59 15.48 -4.27 -7.43
C GLY A 59 14.67 -5.23 -6.56
N SER A 60 14.01 -4.72 -5.50
CA SER A 60 13.22 -5.52 -4.57
C SER A 60 11.93 -6.00 -5.23
N PRO A 61 11.62 -7.31 -5.16
CA PRO A 61 10.36 -7.84 -5.67
C PRO A 61 9.17 -7.35 -4.84
N VAL A 62 8.01 -7.22 -5.47
CA VAL A 62 6.76 -6.86 -4.74
C VAL A 62 6.41 -7.89 -3.66
N ALA A 63 6.66 -9.17 -3.93
CA ALA A 63 6.50 -10.27 -2.98
C ALA A 63 7.88 -10.67 -2.42
N GLY A 64 7.98 -10.83 -1.11
CA GLY A 64 9.22 -11.17 -0.42
C GLY A 64 10.21 -10.00 -0.27
N SER A 65 9.77 -8.75 -0.49
CA SER A 65 10.60 -7.57 -0.26
C SER A 65 10.98 -7.46 1.24
N PRO A 66 12.27 -7.22 1.56
CA PRO A 66 12.74 -7.05 2.94
C PRO A 66 12.27 -5.73 3.57
N GLU A 67 11.90 -4.74 2.76
CA GLU A 67 11.32 -3.49 3.24
C GLU A 67 9.87 -3.69 3.72
N CYS A 68 9.13 -4.62 3.10
CA CYS A 68 7.79 -5.00 3.52
C CYS A 68 7.81 -5.78 4.84
N GLY A 69 6.75 -5.63 5.64
CA GLY A 69 6.64 -6.37 6.89
C GLY A 69 5.33 -6.08 7.61
N THR A 70 4.55 -7.14 7.79
CA THR A 70 3.40 -7.17 8.70
C THR A 70 3.76 -8.00 9.92
N TYR A 71 3.43 -7.52 11.11
CA TYR A 71 3.72 -8.18 12.39
C TYR A 71 2.47 -8.25 13.25
N ILE A 72 2.35 -9.34 14.02
CA ILE A 72 1.30 -9.52 15.02
C ILE A 72 1.94 -9.59 16.40
N ASN A 73 1.45 -8.78 17.33
CA ASN A 73 1.90 -8.81 18.70
C ASN A 73 1.65 -10.20 19.32
N GLY A 74 2.69 -10.77 19.92
CA GLY A 74 2.67 -12.13 20.48
C GLY A 74 2.88 -13.25 19.46
N TYR A 75 3.07 -12.95 18.16
CA TYR A 75 3.45 -13.95 17.16
C TYR A 75 4.97 -13.96 16.96
N PHE A 76 5.65 -14.94 17.55
CA PHE A 76 7.10 -15.03 17.59
C PHE A 76 7.59 -16.46 17.35
N GLU A 77 8.81 -16.59 16.86
CA GLU A 77 9.50 -17.88 16.73
C GLU A 77 10.63 -18.00 17.76
N ARG A 78 10.86 -19.24 18.21
CA ARG A 78 11.91 -19.58 19.17
C ARG A 78 13.13 -20.16 18.50
N THR A 79 14.31 -19.70 18.91
CA THR A 79 15.60 -20.32 18.58
C THR A 79 16.41 -20.57 19.85
N PRO A 80 17.14 -21.69 19.95
CA PRO A 80 17.95 -21.97 21.13
C PRO A 80 19.09 -20.95 21.26
N ILE A 81 19.38 -20.50 22.48
CA ILE A 81 20.54 -19.64 22.75
C ILE A 81 21.78 -20.53 22.88
N VAL A 82 22.85 -20.18 22.15
CA VAL A 82 24.15 -20.84 22.27
C VAL A 82 25.07 -19.93 23.07
N TYR A 83 25.38 -20.34 24.31
CA TYR A 83 26.38 -19.67 25.14
C TYR A 83 27.73 -20.34 25.00
N GLY A 84 28.81 -19.59 25.23
CA GLY A 84 30.16 -20.15 25.35
C GLY A 84 30.38 -20.93 26.66
N GLU A 85 29.54 -20.68 27.66
CA GLU A 85 29.54 -21.33 28.97
C GLU A 85 28.10 -21.47 29.50
N GLU A 86 27.82 -22.53 30.26
CA GLU A 86 26.50 -22.77 30.85
C GLU A 86 26.49 -22.30 32.31
N ALA A 87 25.50 -21.50 32.69
CA ALA A 87 25.29 -21.05 34.06
C ALA A 87 23.81 -21.16 34.46
N PHE A 88 23.56 -21.41 35.75
CA PHE A 88 22.20 -21.48 36.29
C PHE A 88 21.46 -20.15 36.09
N GLY A 89 20.22 -20.23 35.59
CA GLY A 89 19.36 -19.06 35.35
C GLY A 89 19.51 -18.41 33.98
N PHE A 90 20.38 -18.92 33.10
CA PHE A 90 20.47 -18.41 31.73
C PHE A 90 19.24 -18.75 30.90
N ALA A 91 18.83 -17.80 30.05
CA ALA A 91 17.69 -17.97 29.16
C ALA A 91 18.01 -19.04 28.11
N ARG A 92 17.08 -19.97 27.88
CA ARG A 92 17.33 -21.09 26.95
C ARG A 92 16.94 -20.77 25.51
N TRP A 93 16.08 -19.77 25.32
CA TRP A 93 15.46 -19.46 24.03
C TRP A 93 15.52 -17.96 23.74
N HIS A 94 15.88 -17.61 22.51
CA HIS A 94 15.54 -16.32 21.92
C HIS A 94 14.09 -16.39 21.43
N GLU A 95 13.30 -15.37 21.74
CA GLU A 95 11.96 -15.17 21.19
C GLU A 95 12.01 -13.93 20.29
N THR A 96 11.83 -14.15 18.99
CA THR A 96 11.92 -13.08 18.00
C THR A 96 10.59 -12.97 17.28
N ILE A 97 9.99 -11.78 17.30
CA ILE A 97 8.79 -11.48 16.51
C ILE A 97 9.14 -11.66 15.03
N VAL A 98 8.29 -12.39 14.33
CA VAL A 98 8.49 -12.71 12.91
C VAL A 98 7.45 -12.02 12.06
N SER A 99 7.82 -11.63 10.85
CA SER A 99 6.84 -11.17 9.88
C SER A 99 5.81 -12.26 9.62
N VAL A 100 4.59 -11.84 9.35
CA VAL A 100 3.46 -12.69 8.97
C VAL A 100 3.09 -12.39 7.52
N PRO A 101 2.23 -13.21 6.88
CA PRO A 101 1.86 -12.99 5.49
C PRO A 101 1.37 -11.58 5.24
N ASP A 102 1.93 -10.95 4.21
CA ASP A 102 1.68 -9.55 3.89
C ASP A 102 0.56 -9.42 2.86
N GLY A 103 -0.45 -8.62 3.17
CA GLY A 103 -1.61 -8.39 2.31
C GLY A 103 -1.65 -7.01 1.65
N THR A 104 -0.56 -6.24 1.74
CA THR A 104 -0.51 -4.85 1.25
C THR A 104 -0.07 -4.75 -0.20
N GLY A 105 0.64 -5.77 -0.71
CA GLY A 105 1.18 -5.80 -2.05
C GLY A 105 0.14 -5.97 -3.16
N PHE A 106 0.41 -5.37 -4.32
CA PHE A 106 -0.35 -5.59 -5.56
C PHE A 106 0.54 -5.67 -6.80
N ARG A 107 0.04 -6.28 -7.89
CA ARG A 107 0.64 -6.13 -9.23
C ARG A 107 -0.34 -5.48 -10.18
N LEU A 108 0.11 -4.40 -10.83
CA LEU A 108 -0.64 -3.75 -11.89
C LEU A 108 -0.01 -4.10 -13.23
N PHE A 109 -0.86 -4.52 -14.17
CA PHE A 109 -0.47 -4.74 -15.56
C PHE A 109 -1.24 -3.77 -16.46
N LEU A 110 -0.52 -3.12 -17.35
CA LEU A 110 -1.07 -2.35 -18.47
C LEU A 110 -0.78 -3.08 -19.77
N ASP A 111 -1.82 -3.39 -20.54
CA ASP A 111 -1.71 -4.09 -21.83
C ASP A 111 -0.88 -5.39 -21.74
N GLY A 112 -1.03 -6.10 -20.63
CA GLY A 112 -0.33 -7.35 -20.35
C GLY A 112 1.07 -7.19 -19.74
N VAL A 113 1.57 -5.96 -19.61
CA VAL A 113 2.92 -5.65 -19.14
C VAL A 113 2.89 -5.17 -17.69
N PRO A 114 3.68 -5.77 -16.77
CA PRO A 114 3.74 -5.34 -15.37
C PRO A 114 4.41 -3.96 -15.25
N LEU A 115 3.79 -3.08 -14.47
CA LEU A 115 4.22 -1.69 -14.29
C LEU A 115 5.68 -1.58 -13.80
N GLY A 116 6.08 -2.45 -12.88
CA GLY A 116 7.44 -2.49 -12.31
C GLY A 116 8.55 -2.96 -13.25
N CYS A 117 8.24 -3.54 -14.41
CA CYS A 117 9.25 -3.92 -15.40
C CYS A 117 9.50 -2.85 -16.47
N VAL A 118 8.58 -1.89 -16.63
CA VAL A 118 8.47 -1.13 -17.88
C VAL A 118 8.37 0.39 -17.67
N GLY A 119 8.16 0.89 -16.45
CA GLY A 119 8.18 2.33 -16.16
C GLY A 119 9.17 2.67 -15.05
N CYS A 120 10.07 3.63 -15.30
CA CYS A 120 10.75 4.31 -14.20
C CYS A 120 9.68 5.05 -13.39
N THR A 121 9.60 4.80 -12.08
CA THR A 121 8.83 5.66 -11.16
C THR A 121 9.32 7.09 -11.36
N VAL A 122 8.47 7.95 -11.92
CA VAL A 122 8.82 9.32 -12.31
C VAL A 122 8.80 10.22 -11.08
N SER A 123 7.84 9.97 -10.19
CA SER A 123 7.77 10.57 -8.88
C SER A 123 7.05 9.66 -7.92
N ALA A 124 7.41 9.79 -6.66
CA ALA A 124 6.60 9.30 -5.59
C ALA A 124 6.79 10.15 -4.33
N GLY A 125 5.75 10.19 -3.51
CA GLY A 125 5.72 10.90 -2.24
C GLY A 125 4.84 10.16 -1.25
N ARG A 126 5.10 10.36 0.03
CA ARG A 126 4.29 9.81 1.11
C ARG A 126 4.01 10.83 2.20
N ARG A 127 2.83 10.71 2.78
CA ARG A 127 2.34 11.53 3.88
C ARG A 127 1.77 10.63 4.96
N LEU A 128 2.23 10.81 6.19
CA LEU A 128 1.59 10.21 7.36
C LEU A 128 0.84 11.29 8.14
N ASP A 129 -0.47 11.20 8.18
CA ASP A 129 -1.34 12.02 9.02
C ASP A 129 -1.40 11.41 10.43
N LEU A 130 -0.74 12.06 11.39
CA LEU A 130 -0.63 11.57 12.76
C LEU A 130 -1.95 11.70 13.54
N ARG A 131 -2.87 12.58 13.10
CA ARG A 131 -4.18 12.75 13.75
C ARG A 131 -5.14 11.63 13.35
N LYS A 132 -5.08 11.20 12.09
CA LYS A 132 -5.94 10.14 11.55
C LYS A 132 -5.30 8.75 11.62
N GLY A 133 -3.99 8.66 11.76
CA GLY A 133 -3.25 7.39 11.62
C GLY A 133 -3.31 6.85 10.19
N LEU A 134 -3.29 7.75 9.21
CA LEU A 134 -3.47 7.45 7.79
C LEU A 134 -2.17 7.67 7.03
N LEU A 135 -1.65 6.61 6.40
CA LEU A 135 -0.56 6.70 5.45
C LEU A 135 -1.15 6.90 4.05
N GLU A 136 -0.70 7.94 3.37
CA GLU A 136 -1.05 8.25 2.00
C GLU A 136 0.20 8.23 1.15
N ARG A 137 0.07 7.67 -0.04
CA ARG A 137 1.15 7.56 -1.01
C ARG A 137 0.63 7.97 -2.38
N ARG A 138 1.51 8.60 -3.14
CA ARG A 138 1.29 8.91 -4.54
C ARG A 138 2.49 8.45 -5.34
N ALA A 139 2.25 7.78 -6.46
CA ALA A 139 3.30 7.36 -7.38
C ALA A 139 2.83 7.52 -8.83
N VAL A 140 3.73 7.94 -9.71
CA VAL A 140 3.45 8.14 -11.13
C VAL A 140 4.45 7.35 -11.97
N TRP A 141 3.93 6.60 -12.95
CA TRP A 141 4.72 5.87 -13.93
C TRP A 141 4.37 6.33 -15.32
N ASN A 142 5.39 6.49 -16.15
CA ASN A 142 5.25 6.62 -17.60
C ASN A 142 5.69 5.31 -18.25
N THR A 143 4.85 4.79 -19.14
CA THR A 143 5.20 3.61 -19.95
C THR A 143 5.93 4.05 -21.23
N PRO A 144 6.73 3.16 -21.86
CA PRO A 144 7.48 3.48 -23.07
C PRO A 144 6.59 3.81 -24.28
N ASP A 145 5.34 3.34 -24.28
CA ASP A 145 4.31 3.67 -25.28
C ASP A 145 3.56 4.98 -24.96
N GLY A 146 4.04 5.77 -23.99
CA GLY A 146 3.58 7.13 -23.72
C GLY A 146 2.34 7.24 -22.83
N LYS A 147 1.91 6.15 -22.18
CA LYS A 147 0.81 6.18 -21.21
C LYS A 147 1.34 6.60 -19.84
N ALA A 148 0.47 7.20 -19.05
CA ALA A 148 0.77 7.58 -17.68
C ALA A 148 -0.20 6.89 -16.72
N VAL A 149 0.33 6.36 -15.63
CA VAL A 149 -0.46 5.83 -14.51
C VAL A 149 -0.10 6.59 -13.26
N GLU A 150 -1.13 7.02 -12.54
CA GLU A 150 -1.01 7.57 -11.21
C GLU A 150 -1.67 6.62 -10.20
N LEU A 151 -0.91 6.22 -9.19
CA LEU A 151 -1.41 5.55 -7.99
C LEU A 151 -1.63 6.59 -6.89
N ARG A 152 -2.78 6.51 -6.23
CA ARG A 152 -3.00 7.01 -4.88
C ARG A 152 -3.33 5.85 -3.96
N SER A 153 -2.48 5.60 -2.96
CA SER A 153 -2.75 4.61 -1.91
C SER A 153 -3.04 5.28 -0.58
N GLU A 154 -3.99 4.73 0.16
CA GLU A 154 -4.40 5.17 1.49
C GLU A 154 -4.53 3.95 2.39
N ARG A 155 -3.81 3.93 3.50
CA ARG A 155 -3.75 2.78 4.40
C ARG A 155 -3.85 3.20 5.85
N PHE A 156 -4.62 2.44 6.63
CA PHE A 156 -4.66 2.58 8.09
C PHE A 156 -4.75 1.21 8.78
N VAL A 157 -4.30 1.15 10.02
CA VAL A 157 -4.52 0.01 10.93
C VAL A 157 -5.59 0.44 11.95
N SER A 158 -6.69 -0.29 12.04
CA SER A 158 -7.86 0.16 12.80
C SER A 158 -7.60 0.13 14.29
N LEU A 159 -7.78 1.26 14.97
CA LEU A 159 -7.81 1.31 16.44
C LEU A 159 -9.11 0.71 17.02
N ALA A 160 -10.20 0.74 16.25
CA ALA A 160 -11.51 0.23 16.69
C ALA A 160 -11.66 -1.29 16.50
N ARG A 161 -10.96 -1.87 15.52
CA ARG A 161 -10.98 -3.30 15.20
C ARG A 161 -9.54 -3.82 15.19
N PRO A 162 -9.04 -4.42 16.29
CA PRO A 162 -7.63 -4.73 16.45
C PRO A 162 -7.04 -5.59 15.31
N ASN A 163 -7.85 -6.49 14.76
CA ASN A 163 -7.45 -7.47 13.75
C ASN A 163 -7.66 -6.98 12.31
N VAL A 164 -7.92 -5.69 12.10
CA VAL A 164 -8.26 -5.13 10.78
C VAL A 164 -7.31 -4.00 10.40
N ALA A 165 -6.73 -4.12 9.22
CA ALA A 165 -6.15 -3.02 8.46
C ALA A 165 -6.94 -2.84 7.16
N ALA A 166 -6.91 -1.64 6.60
CA ALA A 166 -7.56 -1.35 5.33
C ALA A 166 -6.60 -0.60 4.41
N LEU A 167 -6.66 -0.94 3.13
CA LEU A 167 -5.90 -0.34 2.05
C LEU A 167 -6.87 0.03 0.92
N ARG A 168 -6.84 1.28 0.50
CA ARG A 168 -7.53 1.76 -0.71
C ARG A 168 -6.48 2.12 -1.75
N LEU A 169 -6.60 1.52 -2.93
CA LEU A 169 -5.77 1.81 -4.09
C LEU A 169 -6.63 2.47 -5.16
N THR A 170 -6.22 3.65 -5.63
CA THR A 170 -6.84 4.34 -6.76
C THR A 170 -5.82 4.46 -7.87
N PHE A 171 -6.16 3.93 -9.05
CA PHE A 171 -5.32 4.03 -10.24
C PHE A 171 -5.99 4.92 -11.28
N THR A 172 -5.31 5.99 -11.68
CA THR A 172 -5.72 6.85 -12.78
C THR A 172 -4.83 6.55 -13.98
N VAL A 173 -5.41 5.95 -15.02
CA VAL A 173 -4.70 5.60 -16.26
C VAL A 173 -5.09 6.59 -17.35
N ARG A 174 -4.09 7.27 -17.94
CA ARG A 174 -4.29 8.19 -19.07
C ARG A 174 -4.13 7.44 -20.39
N GLY A 175 -5.16 7.50 -21.22
CA GLY A 175 -5.24 6.80 -22.51
C GLY A 175 -6.00 5.48 -22.44
N ASN A 176 -6.18 4.85 -23.60
CA ASN A 176 -6.83 3.55 -23.69
C ASN A 176 -5.81 2.44 -23.38
N ALA A 177 -6.06 1.70 -22.30
CA ALA A 177 -5.25 0.55 -21.89
C ALA A 177 -6.12 -0.55 -21.30
N SER A 178 -5.72 -1.80 -21.52
CA SER A 178 -6.21 -2.93 -20.73
C SER A 178 -5.54 -2.91 -19.36
N VAL A 179 -6.33 -2.97 -18.29
CA VAL A 179 -5.83 -2.93 -16.91
C VAL A 179 -6.13 -4.26 -16.22
N ARG A 180 -5.11 -4.86 -15.62
CA ARG A 180 -5.27 -6.02 -14.75
C ARG A 180 -4.59 -5.76 -13.42
N LEU A 181 -5.36 -5.90 -12.35
CA LEU A 181 -4.89 -5.74 -10.97
C LEU A 181 -4.89 -7.11 -10.28
N GLU A 182 -3.77 -7.48 -9.69
CA GLU A 182 -3.64 -8.65 -8.82
C GLU A 182 -3.38 -8.17 -7.38
N SER A 183 -4.34 -8.38 -6.48
CA SER A 183 -4.09 -8.34 -5.04
C SER A 183 -3.70 -9.73 -4.55
N PHE A 184 -2.71 -9.85 -3.69
CA PHE A 184 -2.25 -11.14 -3.18
C PHE A 184 -1.94 -11.09 -1.69
N LEU A 185 -2.02 -12.26 -1.03
CA LEU A 185 -1.53 -12.48 0.32
C LEU A 185 -0.19 -13.21 0.21
N ASP A 186 0.88 -12.50 0.50
CA ASP A 186 2.24 -13.02 0.36
C ASP A 186 2.65 -13.83 1.57
N THR A 187 2.80 -15.13 1.42
CA THR A 187 3.30 -16.02 2.47
C THR A 187 4.80 -16.28 2.38
N SER A 188 5.51 -15.64 1.45
CA SER A 188 6.96 -15.79 1.24
C SER A 188 7.80 -14.79 2.04
N THR A 189 7.15 -14.00 2.91
CA THR A 189 7.80 -12.99 3.76
C THR A 189 8.99 -13.58 4.51
N ALA A 190 10.19 -13.06 4.23
CA ALA A 190 11.40 -13.38 4.94
C ALA A 190 11.68 -12.29 5.98
N ASN A 191 12.12 -12.67 7.18
CA ASN A 191 12.71 -11.70 8.08
C ASN A 191 14.07 -11.29 7.52
N ALA A 192 14.43 -10.01 7.60
CA ALA A 192 15.78 -9.57 7.30
C ALA A 192 16.78 -10.40 8.10
N GLY A 193 17.76 -10.98 7.42
CA GLY A 193 18.79 -11.78 8.06
C GLY A 193 19.59 -10.93 9.04
N ALA A 194 19.87 -11.46 10.23
CA ALA A 194 20.83 -10.84 11.13
C ALA A 194 22.23 -10.84 10.49
N HIS A 195 22.90 -9.68 10.48
CA HIS A 195 24.35 -9.63 10.30
C HIS A 195 25.04 -10.35 11.48
N ASP A 196 26.35 -10.57 11.36
CA ASP A 196 27.22 -11.31 12.31
C ASP A 196 27.33 -10.72 13.74
N ASP A 197 26.39 -9.87 14.15
CA ASP A 197 26.27 -9.35 15.51
C ASP A 197 25.48 -10.35 16.38
N PRO A 198 26.11 -10.96 17.41
CA PRO A 198 25.43 -11.88 18.32
C PRO A 198 24.34 -11.21 19.17
N ARG A 199 24.21 -9.88 19.16
CA ARG A 199 23.13 -9.15 19.82
C ARG A 199 21.87 -9.01 18.95
N VAL A 200 21.93 -9.37 17.67
CA VAL A 200 20.76 -9.33 16.77
C VAL A 200 20.02 -10.66 16.88
N GLY A 201 18.80 -10.61 17.43
CA GLY A 201 18.02 -11.80 17.83
C GLY A 201 17.44 -12.65 16.68
N ALA A 202 17.53 -12.22 15.42
CA ALA A 202 16.89 -12.89 14.29
C ALA A 202 17.87 -13.78 13.50
N LYS A 203 18.36 -14.86 14.11
CA LYS A 203 19.13 -15.89 13.41
C LYS A 203 18.23 -17.07 13.04
N PHE A 204 17.38 -16.90 12.04
CA PHE A 204 16.60 -18.01 11.48
C PHE A 204 17.36 -18.61 10.30
N SER A 205 17.64 -19.92 10.33
CA SER A 205 18.24 -20.66 9.22
C SER A 205 17.24 -21.04 8.11
N GLY A 206 15.97 -20.61 8.23
CA GLY A 206 14.92 -20.84 7.24
C GLY A 206 13.62 -20.10 7.59
N ALA A 207 12.55 -20.33 6.82
CA ALA A 207 11.28 -19.60 7.01
C ALA A 207 10.73 -19.75 8.44
N PRO A 208 10.28 -18.67 9.10
CA PRO A 208 9.87 -18.72 10.51
C PRO A 208 8.55 -19.47 10.76
N PHE A 209 7.84 -19.87 9.71
CA PHE A 209 6.59 -20.63 9.81
C PHE A 209 6.43 -21.56 8.61
N GLY A 210 5.53 -22.53 8.74
CA GLY A 210 4.98 -23.31 7.64
C GLY A 210 3.56 -22.85 7.29
N VAL A 211 3.19 -22.91 6.02
CA VAL A 211 1.81 -22.71 5.57
C VAL A 211 1.04 -24.01 5.77
N LEU A 212 0.00 -23.98 6.60
CA LEU A 212 -0.87 -25.13 6.87
C LEU A 212 -1.97 -25.27 5.82
N SER A 213 -2.52 -24.14 5.37
CA SER A 213 -3.55 -24.11 4.34
C SER A 213 -3.56 -22.76 3.65
N SER A 214 -3.87 -22.74 2.35
CA SER A 214 -4.24 -21.53 1.61
C SER A 214 -5.58 -21.75 0.92
N ARG A 215 -6.38 -20.71 0.82
CA ARG A 215 -7.70 -20.76 0.18
C ARG A 215 -7.98 -19.46 -0.55
N GLN A 216 -8.44 -19.58 -1.79
CA GLN A 216 -9.03 -18.50 -2.56
C GLN A 216 -10.51 -18.80 -2.79
N ALA A 217 -11.38 -17.84 -2.49
CA ALA A 217 -12.82 -17.95 -2.68
C ALA A 217 -13.36 -16.59 -3.17
N GLY A 218 -13.53 -16.45 -4.48
CA GLY A 218 -13.88 -15.17 -5.10
C GLY A 218 -12.84 -14.11 -4.78
N ALA A 219 -13.27 -13.05 -4.12
CA ALA A 219 -12.43 -11.92 -3.70
C ALA A 219 -11.67 -12.14 -2.37
N LEU A 220 -11.90 -13.28 -1.69
CA LEU A 220 -11.21 -13.63 -0.46
C LEU A 220 -9.98 -14.48 -0.77
N SER A 221 -8.80 -14.05 -0.30
CA SER A 221 -7.60 -14.87 -0.24
C SER A 221 -7.18 -15.03 1.22
N SER A 222 -6.93 -16.26 1.66
CA SER A 222 -6.61 -16.55 3.06
C SER A 222 -5.51 -17.60 3.18
N ALA A 223 -4.75 -17.51 4.27
CA ALA A 223 -3.74 -18.49 4.63
C ALA A 223 -3.76 -18.74 6.13
N THR A 224 -3.52 -19.99 6.53
CA THR A 224 -3.21 -20.33 7.93
C THR A 224 -1.75 -20.76 7.98
N ILE A 225 -1.00 -20.14 8.87
CA ILE A 225 0.42 -20.42 9.09
C ILE A 225 0.64 -20.88 10.53
N ARG A 226 1.77 -21.56 10.76
CA ARG A 226 2.20 -21.95 12.10
C ARG A 226 3.71 -21.86 12.24
N THR A 227 4.19 -21.19 13.29
CA THR A 227 5.62 -21.20 13.66
C THR A 227 6.08 -22.62 13.98
N ARG A 228 7.33 -22.93 13.71
CA ARG A 228 7.89 -24.27 13.84
C ARG A 228 8.16 -24.65 15.29
N THR A 229 8.84 -23.80 16.05
CA THR A 229 9.25 -24.12 17.43
C THR A 229 8.24 -23.59 18.44
N SER A 230 7.75 -22.36 18.25
CA SER A 230 6.74 -21.78 19.15
C SER A 230 5.34 -22.39 18.99
N CYS A 231 5.08 -23.12 17.90
CA CYS A 231 3.78 -23.74 17.58
C CYS A 231 2.56 -22.78 17.55
N LEU A 232 2.79 -21.47 17.44
CA LEU A 232 1.74 -20.46 17.33
C LEU A 232 1.12 -20.53 15.94
N ALA A 233 -0.22 -20.58 15.87
CA ALA A 233 -0.96 -20.57 14.62
C ALA A 233 -1.61 -19.20 14.39
N LEU A 234 -1.62 -18.77 13.12
CA LEU A 234 -2.23 -17.51 12.70
C LEU A 234 -3.00 -17.73 11.39
N ALA A 235 -4.23 -17.24 11.35
CA ALA A 235 -5.00 -17.14 10.11
C ALA A 235 -5.03 -15.69 9.64
N CYS A 236 -4.65 -15.47 8.38
CA CYS A 236 -4.66 -14.17 7.72
C CYS A 236 -5.60 -14.23 6.52
N ALA A 237 -6.28 -13.13 6.22
CA ALA A 237 -7.10 -13.02 5.02
C ALA A 237 -7.10 -11.60 4.47
N ILE A 238 -7.20 -11.50 3.15
CA ILE A 238 -7.52 -10.27 2.42
C ILE A 238 -8.85 -10.46 1.72
N GLN A 239 -9.69 -9.43 1.77
CA GLN A 239 -10.93 -9.33 1.01
C GLN A 239 -10.79 -8.11 0.10
N SER A 240 -10.86 -8.32 -1.21
CA SER A 240 -10.66 -7.26 -2.19
C SER A 240 -11.97 -6.85 -2.86
N GLU A 241 -12.18 -5.56 -3.06
CA GLU A 241 -13.28 -5.03 -3.88
C GLU A 241 -12.70 -4.05 -4.88
N ALA A 242 -13.18 -4.11 -6.14
CA ALA A 242 -12.68 -3.28 -7.22
C ALA A 242 -13.82 -2.70 -8.04
N HIS A 243 -13.70 -1.42 -8.38
CA HIS A 243 -14.64 -0.71 -9.23
C HIS A 243 -13.88 0.00 -10.35
N LEU A 244 -14.37 -0.14 -11.59
CA LEU A 244 -13.85 0.60 -12.73
C LEU A 244 -14.73 1.83 -12.98
N ILE A 245 -14.13 3.01 -12.90
CA ILE A 245 -14.79 4.27 -13.24
C ILE A 245 -14.23 4.76 -14.57
N ARG A 246 -15.06 4.79 -15.62
CA ARG A 246 -14.69 5.40 -16.89
C ARG A 246 -15.03 6.89 -16.84
N GLN A 247 -14.02 7.75 -16.91
CA GLN A 247 -14.26 9.17 -17.12
C GLN A 247 -14.51 9.41 -18.62
N PRO A 248 -15.53 10.23 -18.98
CA PRO A 248 -15.73 10.62 -20.36
C PRO A 248 -14.52 11.41 -20.87
N ASP A 249 -14.22 11.22 -22.15
CA ASP A 249 -13.14 11.94 -22.82
C ASP A 249 -13.41 13.45 -22.75
N ARG A 250 -12.59 14.18 -21.96
CA ARG A 250 -12.70 15.65 -21.86
C ARG A 250 -12.36 16.37 -23.16
N SER A 251 -11.84 15.67 -24.18
CA SER A 251 -11.54 16.23 -25.50
C SER A 251 -12.74 16.21 -26.46
N GLN A 252 -13.83 15.51 -26.13
CA GLN A 252 -15.08 15.66 -26.86
C GLN A 252 -15.87 16.85 -26.28
N PRO A 253 -16.16 17.90 -27.08
CA PRO A 253 -17.08 18.94 -26.63
C PRO A 253 -18.40 18.27 -26.26
N GLN A 254 -18.91 18.55 -25.06
CA GLN A 254 -20.26 18.16 -24.67
C GLN A 254 -21.21 18.66 -25.77
N ALA A 255 -21.80 17.74 -26.51
CA ALA A 255 -22.91 18.07 -27.39
C ALA A 255 -24.02 18.60 -26.48
N LEU A 256 -24.20 19.92 -26.48
CA LEU A 256 -25.37 20.56 -25.89
C LEU A 256 -26.59 19.88 -26.49
N SER A 257 -27.37 19.21 -25.65
CA SER A 257 -28.66 18.65 -26.04
C SER A 257 -29.53 19.75 -26.66
N PRO A 258 -30.29 19.49 -27.73
CA PRO A 258 -31.15 20.50 -28.37
C PRO A 258 -32.22 21.11 -27.45
N GLU A 259 -32.45 20.54 -26.27
CA GLU A 259 -33.52 20.96 -25.35
C GLU A 259 -33.22 22.26 -24.58
N SER A 260 -31.99 22.80 -24.62
CA SER A 260 -31.66 24.04 -23.91
C SER A 260 -31.85 25.33 -24.74
N GLN A 261 -32.46 25.26 -25.93
CA GLN A 261 -32.72 26.45 -26.77
C GLN A 261 -34.21 26.88 -26.85
N ALA A 262 -35.10 26.30 -26.05
CA ALA A 262 -36.50 26.74 -25.99
C ALA A 262 -36.80 27.52 -24.70
N LEU A 263 -36.22 28.70 -24.54
CA LEU A 263 -36.81 29.76 -23.70
C LEU A 263 -37.55 30.72 -24.63
N SER A 264 -38.87 30.55 -24.65
CA SER A 264 -39.86 31.39 -25.34
C SER A 264 -39.71 32.87 -24.97
N PRO A 265 -39.94 33.83 -25.91
CA PRO A 265 -40.00 35.24 -25.57
C PRO A 265 -41.19 35.54 -24.65
N ALA A 266 -40.97 36.49 -23.75
CA ALA A 266 -41.89 36.93 -22.71
C ALA A 266 -43.31 37.20 -23.22
N GLN A 267 -44.31 36.60 -22.56
CA GLN A 267 -45.69 37.07 -22.65
C GLN A 267 -45.82 38.37 -21.86
N SER A 268 -46.19 39.43 -22.55
CA SER A 268 -46.66 40.69 -22.02
C SER A 268 -47.95 40.49 -21.23
N ASN A 269 -47.94 40.75 -19.92
CA ASN A 269 -49.16 40.88 -19.13
C ASN A 269 -49.73 42.29 -19.34
N GLU A 270 -50.84 42.38 -20.07
CA GLU A 270 -51.75 43.52 -20.02
C GLU A 270 -52.59 43.43 -18.73
N TYR A 271 -52.60 44.50 -17.94
CA TYR A 271 -53.54 44.73 -16.85
C TYR A 271 -54.72 45.56 -17.36
N PRO A 272 -55.99 45.20 -17.10
CA PRO A 272 -57.10 46.10 -17.35
C PRO A 272 -57.23 47.14 -16.21
N ALA A 273 -57.52 48.39 -16.58
CA ALA A 273 -57.75 49.49 -15.66
C ALA A 273 -59.08 49.33 -14.88
N PRO A 274 -59.16 49.77 -13.61
CA PRO A 274 -60.40 49.77 -12.86
C PRO A 274 -61.31 50.94 -13.26
N ALA A 275 -62.62 50.70 -13.19
CA ALA A 275 -63.69 51.69 -13.34
C ALA A 275 -63.89 52.52 -12.06
#